data_AF-A0A9D2HDV8-F1
#
_entry.id   AF-A0A9D2HDV8-F1
#
_cell.length_a   1.000
_cell.length_b   1.000
_cell.length_c   1.000
_cell.angle_alpha   90.00
_cell.angle_beta   90.00
_cell.angle_gamma   90.00
#
_symmetry.space_group_name_H-M   'P 1'
#
loop_
_entity.id
_entity.type
_entity.pdbx_description
1 polymer ?
#
loop_
_entity_poly.entity_id
_entity_poly.type
_entity_poly.pdbx_seq_one_letter_code
_entity_poly.pdbx_strand_id
1 'polypeptide(L)'
;MKHDRPRAGRTASAWLLIFMLSLPAFLPACSPREAEARRIVLSCDIAGEPFVSAAQTAEITVMWLAGGVYVALDPRTVRWTVEASYVSAKAWARSDRTLLNGLYWGKSAPSLSASENDRSKMEGTPPTGVRAFLTDIVGERKVTVKAVTTIGGQTYEATTEVHFGPGPLAAFAGPPHGASTWREAVKACGGTWDVDMSGYYQPQTRLPTEEQLYAVAGRSRYGAAHAAGWRDDAYGSGFFLYWTGKACGDGDDQDVRIISLYDGAVEWYYYLMKDWYHWYPDSADGAPVVVCVP
;
A
#
# COMPACT_ATOMS: atom_id res chain seq x y z
N MET A 1 -26.32 34.55 79.97
CA MET A 1 -26.73 35.44 78.87
C MET A 1 -28.25 35.26 78.71
N LYS A 2 -29.12 35.98 79.43
CA LYS A 2 -29.58 37.38 79.21
C LYS A 2 -29.81 37.65 77.71
N HIS A 3 -31.08 37.58 77.24
CA HIS A 3 -32.00 38.72 76.95
C HIS A 3 -31.59 39.43 75.63
N ASP A 4 -32.40 39.69 74.60
CA ASP A 4 -33.85 39.95 74.39
C ASP A 4 -34.20 39.66 72.89
N ARG A 5 -35.33 39.06 72.47
CA ARG A 5 -36.71 39.60 72.21
C ARG A 5 -36.76 40.93 71.42
N PRO A 6 -37.85 41.30 70.66
CA PRO A 6 -39.21 40.71 70.56
C PRO A 6 -39.82 40.60 69.13
N ARG A 7 -40.77 39.66 68.92
CA ARG A 7 -42.24 39.81 68.64
C ARG A 7 -42.69 40.82 67.57
N ALA A 8 -43.43 40.31 66.58
CA ALA A 8 -44.89 40.52 66.34
C ALA A 8 -45.26 39.67 65.11
N GLY A 9 -46.37 38.95 64.97
CA GLY A 9 -47.62 38.94 65.70
C GLY A 9 -48.76 38.85 64.68
N ARG A 10 -49.65 37.85 64.85
CA ARG A 10 -51.07 37.82 64.43
C ARG A 10 -51.39 37.62 62.93
N THR A 11 -51.85 36.43 62.51
CA THR A 11 -53.20 35.81 62.60
C THR A 11 -53.99 35.96 61.30
N ALA A 12 -54.27 34.80 60.70
CA ALA A 12 -55.48 34.38 59.99
C ALA A 12 -56.44 35.47 59.47
N SER A 13 -56.74 35.41 58.17
CA SER A 13 -58.11 35.17 57.69
C SER A 13 -58.10 34.77 56.21
N ALA A 14 -58.63 33.58 55.96
CA ALA A 14 -58.97 33.08 54.65
C ALA A 14 -60.24 33.77 54.16
N TRP A 15 -60.27 34.19 52.89
CA TRP A 15 -61.49 34.20 52.08
C TRP A 15 -61.15 33.87 50.64
N LEU A 16 -61.96 32.94 50.13
CA LEU A 16 -62.01 32.34 48.81
C LEU A 16 -62.33 33.39 47.72
N LEU A 17 -61.71 33.31 46.53
CA LEU A 17 -62.44 33.23 45.25
C LEU A 17 -61.51 33.03 44.05
N ILE A 18 -61.94 32.04 43.26
CA ILE A 18 -61.45 31.53 41.98
C ILE A 18 -61.45 32.65 40.91
N PHE A 19 -60.39 32.74 40.10
CA PHE A 19 -60.52 32.94 38.65
C PHE A 19 -59.24 32.53 37.91
N MET A 20 -59.45 31.82 36.81
CA MET A 20 -58.46 31.24 35.91
C MET A 20 -57.47 32.25 35.36
N LEU A 21 -56.21 31.84 35.18
CA LEU A 21 -55.32 32.32 34.12
C LEU A 21 -54.23 31.27 33.85
N SER A 22 -54.47 30.51 32.77
CA SER A 22 -53.50 29.97 31.81
C SER A 22 -52.15 29.45 32.32
N LEU A 23 -51.98 28.12 32.32
CA LEU A 23 -50.68 27.49 32.11
C LEU A 23 -50.09 27.93 30.76
N PRO A 24 -48.80 28.32 30.68
CA PRO A 24 -47.94 27.79 29.65
C PRO A 24 -47.34 26.49 30.20
N ALA A 25 -47.70 25.38 29.57
CA ALA A 25 -46.91 24.17 29.62
C ALA A 25 -45.46 24.56 29.31
N PHE A 26 -44.54 24.34 30.24
CA PHE A 26 -43.15 24.12 29.89
C PHE A 26 -43.12 22.86 29.04
N LEU A 27 -43.36 23.02 27.74
CA LEU A 27 -42.81 22.12 26.75
C LEU A 27 -41.30 22.11 27.04
N PRO A 28 -40.66 20.97 27.30
CA PRO A 28 -39.24 20.93 27.01
C PRO A 28 -39.12 21.40 25.57
N ALA A 29 -38.38 22.49 25.38
CA ALA A 29 -37.95 22.90 24.06
C ALA A 29 -37.53 21.62 23.37
N CYS A 30 -38.20 21.31 22.26
CA CYS A 30 -37.79 20.27 21.35
C CYS A 30 -36.30 20.52 21.17
N SER A 31 -35.45 19.71 21.83
CA SER A 31 -34.07 19.68 21.44
C SER A 31 -34.15 19.39 19.95
N PRO A 32 -33.34 20.05 19.11
CA PRO A 32 -33.06 19.41 17.86
C PRO A 32 -32.49 18.06 18.29
N ARG A 33 -33.32 17.00 18.20
CA ARG A 33 -32.88 15.68 17.80
C ARG A 33 -31.79 16.00 16.81
N GLU A 34 -30.53 15.80 17.19
CA GLU A 34 -29.41 15.92 16.26
C GLU A 34 -29.94 15.32 14.97
N ALA A 35 -30.09 16.15 13.93
CA ALA A 35 -30.61 15.70 12.67
C ALA A 35 -29.65 14.58 12.27
N GLU A 36 -30.06 13.33 12.48
CA GLU A 36 -29.18 12.17 12.39
C GLU A 36 -28.53 12.23 11.01
N ALA A 37 -27.26 12.61 11.00
CA ALA A 37 -26.65 13.22 9.83
C ALA A 37 -26.71 12.22 8.68
N ARG A 38 -27.48 12.59 7.66
CA ARG A 38 -27.56 11.85 6.39
C ARG A 38 -26.21 11.92 5.71
N ARG A 39 -25.47 10.81 5.71
CA ARG A 39 -24.12 10.75 5.13
C ARG A 39 -23.82 9.36 4.59
N ILE A 40 -22.92 9.28 3.63
CA ILE A 40 -22.29 8.01 3.28
C ILE A 40 -21.10 7.72 4.22
N VAL A 41 -20.90 6.46 4.55
CA VAL A 41 -19.81 5.95 5.39
C VAL A 41 -19.07 4.88 4.61
N LEU A 42 -17.75 4.86 4.74
CA LEU A 42 -16.88 3.88 4.09
C LEU A 42 -16.30 2.91 5.14
N SER A 43 -16.34 1.62 4.84
CA SER A 43 -15.55 0.60 5.53
C SER A 43 -14.52 0.02 4.58
N CYS A 44 -13.38 -0.44 5.11
CA CYS A 44 -12.30 -1.01 4.32
C CYS A 44 -11.78 -2.25 5.02
N ASP A 45 -11.69 -3.35 4.27
CA ASP A 45 -11.11 -4.62 4.70
C ASP A 45 -10.01 -5.02 3.72
N ILE A 46 -8.87 -5.50 4.19
CA ILE A 46 -7.77 -5.94 3.32
C ILE A 46 -7.64 -7.45 3.40
N ALA A 47 -7.68 -8.10 2.23
CA ALA A 47 -7.47 -9.53 2.07
C ALA A 47 -6.16 -9.80 1.33
N GLY A 48 -5.45 -10.84 1.77
CA GLY A 48 -4.18 -11.29 1.19
C GLY A 48 -3.28 -11.90 2.27
N GLU A 49 -2.32 -12.71 1.84
CA GLU A 49 -1.28 -13.22 2.74
C GLU A 49 -0.39 -12.04 3.20
N PRO A 50 -0.13 -11.90 4.52
CA PRO A 50 0.86 -10.95 4.98
C PRO A 50 2.28 -11.40 4.58
N PHE A 51 3.00 -10.52 3.87
CA PHE A 51 4.46 -10.50 3.61
C PHE A 51 5.02 -11.15 2.31
N VAL A 52 5.89 -10.36 1.65
CA VAL A 52 6.81 -10.50 0.49
C VAL A 52 6.37 -11.12 -0.84
N SER A 53 5.43 -12.05 -0.92
CA SER A 53 5.34 -12.88 -2.15
C SER A 53 4.17 -12.59 -3.09
N ALA A 54 3.24 -11.70 -2.70
CA ALA A 54 2.00 -11.50 -3.45
C ALA A 54 1.45 -10.07 -3.36
N ALA A 55 0.49 -9.79 -4.24
CA ALA A 55 -0.33 -8.58 -4.21
C ALA A 55 -1.34 -8.62 -3.06
N GLN A 56 -1.77 -7.46 -2.59
CA GLN A 56 -2.81 -7.28 -1.57
C GLN A 56 -4.05 -6.65 -2.19
N THR A 57 -5.24 -7.08 -1.77
CA THR A 57 -6.50 -6.51 -2.27
C THR A 57 -7.34 -5.96 -1.13
N ALA A 58 -7.62 -4.67 -1.19
CA ALA A 58 -8.59 -4.02 -0.32
C ALA A 58 -9.99 -4.08 -0.92
N GLU A 59 -10.97 -4.38 -0.08
CA GLU A 59 -12.38 -4.21 -0.34
C GLU A 59 -12.89 -2.99 0.41
N ILE A 60 -13.49 -2.06 -0.33
CA ILE A 60 -14.04 -0.83 0.21
C ILE A 60 -15.55 -0.85 -0.02
N THR A 61 -16.33 -0.72 1.05
CA THR A 61 -17.79 -0.73 0.98
C THR A 61 -18.34 0.64 1.37
N VAL A 62 -19.26 1.17 0.57
CA VAL A 62 -20.02 2.38 0.92
C VAL A 62 -21.41 2.01 1.44
N MET A 63 -21.81 2.64 2.52
CA MET A 63 -23.12 2.47 3.14
C MET A 63 -23.78 3.84 3.34
N TRP A 64 -25.11 3.88 3.24
CA TRP A 64 -25.88 5.08 3.57
C TRP A 64 -26.29 5.06 5.03
N LEU A 65 -25.89 6.06 5.80
CA LEU A 65 -26.36 6.26 7.16
C LEU A 65 -27.46 7.32 7.14
N ALA A 66 -28.68 6.91 7.47
CA ALA A 66 -29.82 7.81 7.61
C ALA A 66 -30.58 7.45 8.88
N GLY A 67 -30.72 8.44 9.77
CA GLY A 67 -31.46 8.18 11.00
C GLY A 67 -30.76 7.19 11.94
N GLY A 68 -29.42 7.17 11.97
CA GLY A 68 -28.64 6.21 12.75
C GLY A 68 -28.64 4.77 12.23
N VAL A 69 -29.37 4.49 11.14
CA VAL A 69 -29.51 3.15 10.54
C VAL A 69 -28.82 3.09 9.19
N TYR A 70 -28.15 1.97 8.93
CA TYR A 70 -27.59 1.68 7.61
C TYR A 70 -28.68 1.25 6.63
N VAL A 71 -28.79 1.97 5.53
CA VAL A 71 -29.76 1.75 4.47
C VAL A 71 -29.02 1.37 3.19
N ALA A 72 -29.64 0.51 2.38
CA ALA A 72 -29.08 0.12 1.10
C ALA A 72 -29.02 1.31 0.13
N LEU A 73 -27.88 1.47 -0.54
CA LEU A 73 -27.70 2.42 -1.65
C LEU A 73 -28.09 1.75 -2.97
N ASP A 74 -28.62 2.53 -3.93
CA ASP A 74 -28.71 2.06 -5.31
C ASP A 74 -27.28 1.96 -5.86
N PRO A 75 -26.80 0.75 -6.24
CA PRO A 75 -25.44 0.59 -6.74
C PRO A 75 -25.16 1.40 -8.01
N ARG A 76 -26.20 1.75 -8.80
CA ARG A 76 -26.05 2.49 -10.06
C ARG A 76 -25.65 3.95 -9.87
N THR A 77 -25.83 4.52 -8.68
CA THR A 77 -25.52 5.93 -8.40
C THR A 77 -24.15 6.13 -7.78
N VAL A 78 -23.50 5.07 -7.31
CA VAL A 78 -22.18 5.15 -6.66
C VAL A 78 -21.06 5.20 -7.71
N ARG A 79 -20.13 6.13 -7.52
CA ARG A 79 -18.90 6.30 -8.30
C ARG A 79 -17.71 6.33 -7.36
N TRP A 80 -16.60 5.74 -7.81
CA TRP A 80 -15.37 5.63 -7.04
C TRP A 80 -14.22 6.35 -7.74
N THR A 81 -13.36 6.99 -6.96
CA THR A 81 -12.12 7.61 -7.44
C THR A 81 -11.00 7.41 -6.44
N VAL A 82 -9.78 7.21 -6.92
CA VAL A 82 -8.57 7.37 -6.10
C VAL A 82 -8.16 8.84 -6.19
N GLU A 83 -8.07 9.52 -5.06
CA GLU A 83 -7.70 10.94 -4.99
C GLU A 83 -6.19 11.13 -4.75
N ALA A 84 -5.57 10.21 -4.01
CA ALA A 84 -4.15 10.26 -3.72
C ALA A 84 -3.57 8.86 -3.51
N SER A 85 -2.28 8.73 -3.79
CA SER A 85 -1.48 7.56 -3.41
C SER A 85 -0.12 8.01 -2.94
N TYR A 86 0.49 7.24 -2.05
CA TYR A 86 1.87 7.44 -1.61
C TYR A 86 2.51 6.10 -1.27
N VAL A 87 3.67 5.82 -1.86
CA VAL A 87 4.48 4.62 -1.58
C VAL A 87 5.62 4.95 -0.63
N SER A 88 5.67 4.28 0.52
CA SER A 88 6.77 4.43 1.49
C SER A 88 7.92 3.46 1.26
N ALA A 89 7.74 2.42 0.44
CA ALA A 89 8.78 1.43 0.14
C ALA A 89 10.14 2.05 -0.18
N LYS A 90 11.18 1.58 0.52
CA LYS A 90 12.55 2.07 0.32
C LYS A 90 13.08 1.71 -1.07
N ALA A 91 12.67 0.55 -1.59
CA ALA A 91 13.08 0.08 -2.90
C ALA A 91 12.28 0.69 -4.06
N TRP A 92 11.43 1.68 -3.81
CA TRP A 92 10.81 2.48 -4.87
C TRP A 92 11.87 3.33 -5.56
N ALA A 93 12.12 3.07 -6.86
CA ALA A 93 13.18 3.73 -7.62
C ALA A 93 12.68 4.96 -8.40
N ARG A 94 11.36 5.13 -8.59
CA ARG A 94 10.81 6.34 -9.21
C ARG A 94 10.92 7.52 -8.25
N SER A 95 11.26 8.69 -8.80
CA SER A 95 11.42 9.92 -8.02
C SER A 95 10.10 10.40 -7.41
N ASP A 96 9.00 10.25 -8.15
CA ASP A 96 7.65 10.54 -7.67
C ASP A 96 7.04 9.32 -6.97
N ARG A 97 6.80 9.46 -5.67
CA ARG A 97 6.17 8.43 -4.81
C ARG A 97 4.64 8.44 -4.86
N THR A 98 4.05 9.40 -5.59
CA THR A 98 2.60 9.53 -5.75
C THR A 98 2.04 8.81 -6.98
N LEU A 99 2.94 8.29 -7.82
CA LEU A 99 2.57 7.51 -8.99
C LEU A 99 1.74 6.27 -8.64
N LEU A 100 0.82 5.94 -9.54
CA LEU A 100 -0.17 4.88 -9.37
C LEU A 100 0.29 3.55 -9.99
N ASN A 101 1.56 3.44 -10.41
CA ASN A 101 2.14 2.19 -10.91
C ASN A 101 1.98 1.07 -9.88
N GLY A 102 1.50 -0.10 -10.33
CA GLY A 102 1.25 -1.24 -9.46
C GLY A 102 -0.04 -1.19 -8.63
N LEU A 103 -0.84 -0.13 -8.76
CA LEU A 103 -2.17 -0.02 -8.16
C LEU A 103 -3.25 -0.21 -9.24
N TYR A 104 -4.30 -0.99 -8.94
CA TYR A 104 -5.29 -1.42 -9.92
C TYR A 104 -6.72 -1.48 -9.36
N TRP A 105 -7.70 -1.05 -10.16
CA TRP A 105 -9.14 -1.26 -9.85
C TRP A 105 -9.55 -2.69 -10.16
N GLY A 106 -9.83 -3.49 -9.12
CA GLY A 106 -10.31 -4.86 -9.24
C GLY A 106 -9.71 -5.77 -8.18
N LYS A 107 -9.91 -7.08 -8.36
CA LYS A 107 -9.33 -8.13 -7.50
C LYS A 107 -8.05 -8.75 -8.08
N SER A 108 -7.71 -8.40 -9.31
CA SER A 108 -6.66 -9.05 -10.07
C SER A 108 -5.91 -8.00 -10.86
N ALA A 109 -4.72 -7.65 -10.38
CA ALA A 109 -3.81 -6.78 -11.10
C ALA A 109 -3.17 -7.55 -12.28
N PRO A 110 -2.91 -6.87 -13.41
CA PRO A 110 -2.11 -7.45 -14.48
C PRO A 110 -0.67 -7.69 -14.02
N SER A 111 -0.01 -8.66 -14.65
CA SER A 111 1.44 -8.82 -14.54
C SER A 111 2.12 -7.73 -15.39
N LEU A 112 3.03 -6.98 -14.79
CA LEU A 112 3.75 -5.88 -15.44
C LEU A 112 5.08 -6.36 -16.05
N SER A 113 5.62 -5.56 -16.99
CA SER A 113 6.88 -5.83 -17.70
C SER A 113 7.77 -4.59 -17.73
N ALA A 114 9.01 -4.74 -18.22
CA ALA A 114 10.04 -3.71 -18.37
C ALA A 114 9.55 -2.29 -18.69
N SER A 115 8.66 -2.14 -19.67
CA SER A 115 8.31 -0.87 -20.31
C SER A 115 7.23 -0.07 -19.57
N GLU A 116 7.20 -0.16 -18.24
CA GLU A 116 6.23 0.55 -17.41
C GLU A 116 6.53 2.05 -17.33
N ASN A 117 5.72 2.85 -18.02
CA ASN A 117 5.76 4.31 -17.95
C ASN A 117 5.24 4.83 -16.61
N ASP A 118 5.63 6.05 -16.23
CA ASP A 118 5.07 6.74 -15.06
C ASP A 118 3.56 6.94 -15.20
N ARG A 119 2.78 6.45 -14.23
CA ARG A 119 1.33 6.49 -14.26
C ARG A 119 0.77 7.49 -13.27
N SER A 120 0.24 8.60 -13.80
CA SER A 120 -0.57 9.56 -13.04
C SER A 120 -2.05 9.18 -12.95
N LYS A 121 -2.46 8.12 -13.66
CA LYS A 121 -3.80 7.54 -13.64
C LYS A 121 -3.73 6.06 -13.34
N MET A 122 -4.68 5.57 -12.56
CA MET A 122 -4.74 4.16 -12.20
C MET A 122 -5.19 3.30 -13.39
N GLU A 123 -4.69 2.08 -13.47
CA GLU A 123 -5.20 1.08 -14.41
C GLU A 123 -6.49 0.43 -13.92
N GLY A 124 -7.21 -0.15 -14.88
CA GLY A 124 -8.54 -0.73 -14.67
C GLY A 124 -9.64 0.33 -14.73
N THR A 125 -10.88 -0.14 -14.73
CA THR A 125 -12.05 0.73 -14.74
C THR A 125 -12.55 0.91 -13.31
N PRO A 126 -12.72 2.16 -12.81
CA PRO A 126 -13.36 2.39 -11.54
C PRO A 126 -14.71 1.67 -11.48
N PRO A 127 -14.98 0.84 -10.46
CA PRO A 127 -16.19 0.06 -10.42
C PRO A 127 -17.42 0.98 -10.26
N THR A 128 -18.57 0.50 -10.69
CA THR A 128 -19.87 1.02 -10.27
C THR A 128 -20.45 0.09 -9.22
N GLY A 129 -21.09 0.63 -8.18
CA GLY A 129 -21.70 -0.17 -7.13
C GLY A 129 -21.22 0.16 -5.74
N VAL A 130 -21.82 -0.49 -4.74
CA VAL A 130 -21.56 -0.23 -3.32
C VAL A 130 -20.24 -0.81 -2.80
N ARG A 131 -19.57 -1.63 -3.60
CA ARG A 131 -18.27 -2.24 -3.29
C ARG A 131 -17.26 -1.85 -4.36
N ALA A 132 -16.06 -1.53 -3.93
CA ALA A 132 -14.89 -1.34 -4.77
C ALA A 132 -13.77 -2.26 -4.31
N PHE A 133 -12.99 -2.77 -5.26
CA PHE A 133 -11.81 -3.57 -4.98
C PHE A 133 -10.58 -2.85 -5.52
N LEU A 134 -9.55 -2.76 -4.69
CA LEU A 134 -8.30 -2.08 -5.02
C LEU A 134 -7.16 -3.06 -4.75
N THR A 135 -6.44 -3.45 -5.79
CA THR A 135 -5.28 -4.35 -5.68
C THR A 135 -3.98 -3.56 -5.80
N ASP A 136 -3.07 -3.76 -4.85
CA ASP A 136 -1.71 -3.22 -4.86
C ASP A 136 -0.70 -4.38 -4.93
N ILE A 137 0.24 -4.29 -5.89
CA ILE A 137 1.24 -5.34 -6.11
C ILE A 137 2.58 -5.03 -5.44
N VAL A 138 2.72 -3.84 -4.86
CA VAL A 138 4.00 -3.27 -4.43
C VAL A 138 4.19 -3.43 -2.92
N GLY A 139 3.18 -3.05 -2.15
CA GLY A 139 3.18 -2.93 -0.71
C GLY A 139 3.63 -1.56 -0.21
N GLU A 140 3.47 -1.37 1.10
CA GLU A 140 3.83 -0.15 1.83
C GLU A 140 3.26 1.10 1.16
N ARG A 141 1.98 1.02 0.79
CA ARG A 141 1.26 2.08 0.06
C ARG A 141 0.07 2.57 0.87
N LYS A 142 -0.04 3.89 0.95
CA LYS A 142 -1.24 4.58 1.43
C LYS A 142 -2.03 5.10 0.23
N VAL A 143 -3.35 4.89 0.21
CA VAL A 143 -4.25 5.34 -0.86
C VAL A 143 -5.47 6.03 -0.27
N THR A 144 -5.77 7.23 -0.74
CA THR A 144 -7.03 7.94 -0.41
C THR A 144 -8.05 7.65 -1.48
N VAL A 145 -9.17 7.06 -1.09
CA VAL A 145 -10.26 6.66 -1.97
C VAL A 145 -11.52 7.43 -1.62
N LYS A 146 -12.24 7.89 -2.64
CA LYS A 146 -13.48 8.63 -2.52
C LYS A 146 -14.63 7.88 -3.17
N ALA A 147 -15.77 7.86 -2.49
CA ALA A 147 -17.05 7.47 -3.06
C ALA A 147 -17.93 8.71 -3.21
N VAL A 148 -18.66 8.78 -4.31
CA VAL A 148 -19.67 9.81 -4.58
C VAL A 148 -20.96 9.12 -4.98
N THR A 149 -22.09 9.58 -4.43
CA THR A 149 -23.43 9.13 -4.81
C THR A 149 -24.41 10.29 -4.87
N THR A 150 -25.51 10.12 -5.60
CA THR A 150 -26.62 11.08 -5.64
C THR A 150 -27.89 10.43 -5.12
N ILE A 151 -28.51 11.04 -4.11
CA ILE A 151 -29.73 10.56 -3.44
C ILE A 151 -30.72 11.72 -3.41
N GLY A 152 -31.90 11.55 -3.99
CA GLY A 152 -32.93 12.60 -4.02
C GLY A 152 -32.48 13.90 -4.68
N GLY A 153 -31.58 13.81 -5.67
CA GLY A 153 -31.02 14.98 -6.38
C GLY A 153 -29.88 15.70 -5.65
N GLN A 154 -29.48 15.24 -4.45
CA GLN A 154 -28.34 15.78 -3.70
C GLN A 154 -27.14 14.85 -3.79
N THR A 155 -25.95 15.43 -3.96
CA THR A 155 -24.68 14.71 -4.00
C THR A 155 -24.10 14.53 -2.60
N TYR A 156 -23.65 13.32 -2.31
CA TYR A 156 -22.97 12.95 -1.07
C TYR A 156 -21.61 12.34 -1.39
N GLU A 157 -20.61 12.70 -0.61
CA GLU A 157 -19.24 12.23 -0.75
C GLU A 157 -18.65 11.78 0.59
N ALA A 158 -17.76 10.80 0.52
CA ALA A 158 -16.93 10.36 1.64
C ALA A 158 -15.58 9.87 1.12
N THR A 159 -14.56 10.08 1.94
CA THR A 159 -13.19 9.65 1.69
C THR A 159 -12.75 8.68 2.78
N THR A 160 -11.92 7.71 2.40
CA THR A 160 -11.26 6.80 3.34
C THR A 160 -9.82 6.57 2.92
N GLU A 161 -9.00 6.13 3.86
CA GLU A 161 -7.62 5.74 3.60
C GLU A 161 -7.48 4.22 3.64
N VAL A 162 -6.90 3.67 2.58
CA VAL A 162 -6.48 2.27 2.51
C VAL A 162 -4.97 2.23 2.78
N HIS A 163 -4.57 1.39 3.74
CA HIS A 163 -3.17 1.22 4.13
C HIS A 163 -2.74 -0.20 3.77
N PHE A 164 -2.07 -0.35 2.64
CA PHE A 164 -1.46 -1.62 2.25
C PHE A 164 -0.23 -1.88 3.12
N GLY A 165 -0.16 -3.09 3.68
CA GLY A 165 0.95 -3.52 4.52
C GLY A 165 2.21 -3.78 3.68
N PRO A 166 3.25 -4.38 4.28
CA PRO A 166 4.46 -4.72 3.54
C PRO A 166 4.18 -5.72 2.41
N GLY A 167 4.68 -5.42 1.22
CA GLY A 167 4.58 -6.25 0.02
C GLY A 167 5.95 -6.68 -0.49
N PRO A 168 6.06 -7.12 -1.75
CA PRO A 168 7.32 -7.65 -2.30
C PRO A 168 8.53 -6.72 -2.21
N LEU A 169 8.35 -5.40 -2.35
CA LEU A 169 9.46 -4.45 -2.23
C LEU A 169 10.02 -4.31 -0.82
N ALA A 170 9.26 -4.70 0.22
CA ALA A 170 9.69 -4.54 1.61
C ALA A 170 10.88 -5.46 1.98
N ALA A 171 11.19 -6.47 1.16
CA ALA A 171 12.38 -7.30 1.35
C ALA A 171 13.70 -6.58 1.05
N PHE A 172 13.66 -5.44 0.38
CA PHE A 172 14.87 -4.79 -0.16
C PHE A 172 15.19 -3.52 0.62
N ALA A 173 16.48 -3.28 0.84
CA ALA A 173 16.99 -2.17 1.63
C ALA A 173 16.87 -0.81 0.93
N GLY A 174 16.75 -0.81 -0.41
CA GLY A 174 16.74 0.38 -1.24
C GLY A 174 16.59 0.06 -2.73
N PRO A 175 16.58 1.08 -3.60
CA PRO A 175 16.52 0.87 -5.05
C PRO A 175 17.82 0.23 -5.55
N PRO A 176 17.81 -0.39 -6.75
CA PRO A 176 19.01 -1.01 -7.30
C PRO A 176 20.17 -0.02 -7.52
N HIS A 177 21.40 -0.47 -7.28
CA HIS A 177 22.62 0.36 -7.33
C HIS A 177 23.26 0.48 -8.73
N GLY A 178 22.81 -0.32 -9.70
CA GLY A 178 23.38 -0.41 -11.05
C GLY A 178 24.02 -1.77 -11.33
N ALA A 179 24.59 -1.90 -12.53
CA ALA A 179 25.25 -3.12 -12.98
C ALA A 179 26.67 -3.21 -12.41
N SER A 180 27.08 -4.37 -11.89
CA SER A 180 28.43 -4.57 -11.38
C SER A 180 28.82 -6.06 -11.38
N THR A 181 30.08 -6.35 -11.09
CA THR A 181 30.50 -7.72 -10.74
C THR A 181 29.86 -8.16 -9.41
N TRP A 182 29.80 -9.47 -9.16
CA TRP A 182 29.22 -10.00 -7.93
C TRP A 182 30.00 -9.55 -6.67
N ARG A 183 31.34 -9.49 -6.74
CA ARG A 183 32.16 -8.98 -5.61
C ARG A 183 31.90 -7.50 -5.32
N GLU A 184 31.76 -6.68 -6.34
CA GLU A 184 31.37 -5.27 -6.17
C GLU A 184 29.95 -5.15 -5.62
N ALA A 185 29.05 -6.05 -6.02
CA ALA A 185 27.69 -6.12 -5.51
C ALA A 185 27.66 -6.41 -4.01
N VAL A 186 28.38 -7.44 -3.55
CA VAL A 186 28.54 -7.78 -2.13
C VAL A 186 29.06 -6.58 -1.35
N LYS A 187 30.11 -5.92 -1.88
CA LYS A 187 30.68 -4.73 -1.25
C LYS A 187 29.69 -3.56 -1.21
N ALA A 188 28.94 -3.31 -2.27
CA ALA A 188 27.93 -2.26 -2.35
C ALA A 188 26.81 -2.47 -1.33
N CYS A 189 26.43 -3.72 -1.08
CA CYS A 189 25.48 -4.09 -0.04
C CYS A 189 26.07 -4.12 1.38
N GLY A 190 27.37 -3.83 1.53
CA GLY A 190 28.07 -3.88 2.81
C GLY A 190 28.21 -5.30 3.37
N GLY A 191 28.15 -6.31 2.51
CA GLY A 191 28.39 -7.70 2.83
C GLY A 191 29.87 -8.05 2.90
N THR A 192 30.15 -9.30 3.27
CA THR A 192 31.51 -9.86 3.36
C THR A 192 31.72 -11.00 2.38
N TRP A 193 32.99 -11.21 2.01
CA TRP A 193 33.40 -12.15 0.98
C TRP A 193 33.79 -13.54 1.55
N ASP A 194 33.52 -13.80 2.82
CA ASP A 194 33.75 -15.13 3.42
C ASP A 194 32.64 -16.09 2.95
N VAL A 195 32.61 -16.35 1.64
CA VAL A 195 31.56 -17.06 0.91
C VAL A 195 31.92 -18.53 0.89
N ASP A 196 31.02 -19.36 1.40
CA ASP A 196 31.07 -20.81 1.23
C ASP A 196 30.52 -21.16 -0.17
N MET A 197 31.26 -21.96 -0.92
CA MET A 197 30.87 -22.40 -2.27
C MET A 197 30.04 -23.69 -2.24
N SER A 198 29.45 -24.00 -1.09
CA SER A 198 28.56 -25.15 -0.85
C SER A 198 27.27 -25.20 -1.69
N GLY A 199 26.96 -24.15 -2.47
CA GLY A 199 25.73 -24.06 -3.25
C GLY A 199 24.50 -23.53 -2.51
N TYR A 200 24.69 -23.03 -1.29
CA TYR A 200 23.64 -22.43 -0.48
C TYR A 200 23.64 -20.91 -0.59
N TYR A 201 22.51 -20.30 -0.20
CA TYR A 201 22.43 -18.85 0.01
C TYR A 201 23.40 -18.41 1.11
N GLN A 202 24.07 -17.29 0.89
CA GLN A 202 25.14 -16.75 1.72
C GLN A 202 24.67 -15.43 2.34
N PRO A 203 24.03 -15.46 3.54
CA PRO A 203 23.42 -14.28 4.14
C PRO A 203 24.39 -13.13 4.38
N GLN A 204 25.66 -13.44 4.60
CA GLN A 204 26.75 -12.48 4.80
C GLN A 204 27.01 -11.58 3.58
N THR A 205 26.50 -11.95 2.40
CA THR A 205 26.61 -11.15 1.18
C THR A 205 25.65 -9.95 1.15
N ARG A 206 24.53 -10.03 1.88
CA ARG A 206 23.41 -9.07 1.83
C ARG A 206 22.80 -8.85 0.44
N LEU A 207 23.06 -9.78 -0.49
CA LEU A 207 22.34 -9.89 -1.75
C LEU A 207 21.05 -10.69 -1.52
N PRO A 208 20.00 -10.49 -2.32
CA PRO A 208 18.72 -11.15 -2.12
C PRO A 208 18.77 -12.67 -2.37
N THR A 209 17.78 -13.38 -1.84
CA THR A 209 17.51 -14.76 -2.23
C THR A 209 16.83 -14.83 -3.60
N GLU A 210 16.80 -16.02 -4.20
CA GLU A 210 16.07 -16.29 -5.44
C GLU A 210 14.58 -15.96 -5.27
N GLU A 211 13.98 -16.36 -4.14
CA GLU A 211 12.56 -16.16 -3.85
C GLU A 211 12.18 -14.68 -3.72
N GLN A 212 13.07 -13.87 -3.15
CA GLN A 212 12.84 -12.42 -3.00
C GLN A 212 12.83 -11.72 -4.37
N LEU A 213 13.79 -12.03 -5.25
CA LEU A 213 13.80 -11.49 -6.61
C LEU A 213 12.65 -12.06 -7.45
N TYR A 214 12.33 -13.33 -7.28
CA TYR A 214 11.20 -13.98 -7.93
C TYR A 214 9.87 -13.30 -7.56
N ALA A 215 9.69 -12.89 -6.31
CA ALA A 215 8.48 -12.22 -5.83
C ALA A 215 8.20 -10.87 -6.52
N VAL A 216 9.24 -10.16 -6.96
CA VAL A 216 9.13 -8.86 -7.63
C VAL A 216 9.15 -8.95 -9.16
N ALA A 217 9.38 -10.13 -9.72
CA ALA A 217 9.46 -10.37 -11.16
C ALA A 217 8.11 -10.17 -11.87
N GLY A 218 8.18 -9.94 -13.19
CA GLY A 218 7.04 -9.72 -14.09
C GLY A 218 6.20 -10.97 -14.30
N ARG A 219 6.39 -11.69 -15.41
CA ARG A 219 5.51 -12.77 -15.90
C ARG A 219 5.22 -13.89 -14.90
N SER A 220 6.16 -14.18 -14.02
CA SER A 220 5.97 -15.21 -12.99
C SER A 220 5.24 -14.72 -11.74
N ARG A 221 5.14 -13.40 -11.57
CA ARG A 221 4.44 -12.73 -10.46
C ARG A 221 3.69 -11.52 -11.01
N TYR A 222 3.75 -10.39 -10.32
CA TYR A 222 2.97 -9.20 -10.65
C TYR A 222 3.82 -8.06 -11.22
N GLY A 223 5.16 -8.14 -11.14
CA GLY A 223 6.06 -7.11 -11.67
C GLY A 223 6.22 -5.90 -10.74
N ALA A 224 6.35 -6.12 -9.43
CA ALA A 224 6.56 -5.04 -8.45
C ALA A 224 7.84 -4.24 -8.74
N ALA A 225 8.91 -4.89 -9.23
CA ALA A 225 10.14 -4.22 -9.65
C ALA A 225 9.88 -3.25 -10.82
N HIS A 226 9.09 -3.67 -11.80
CA HIS A 226 8.70 -2.83 -12.94
C HIS A 226 7.82 -1.66 -12.53
N ALA A 227 6.85 -1.89 -11.62
CA ALA A 227 6.08 -0.82 -11.01
C ALA A 227 6.97 0.19 -10.29
N ALA A 228 8.01 -0.28 -9.60
CA ALA A 228 8.97 0.54 -8.87
C ALA A 228 9.96 1.30 -9.75
N GLY A 229 9.98 1.05 -11.06
CA GLY A 229 10.94 1.65 -11.98
C GLY A 229 12.35 1.08 -11.81
N TRP A 230 12.48 -0.17 -11.34
CA TRP A 230 13.76 -0.85 -11.38
C TRP A 230 14.22 -0.97 -12.83
N ARG A 231 15.54 -0.87 -13.03
CA ARG A 231 16.11 -0.88 -14.37
C ARG A 231 15.76 -2.19 -15.08
N ASP A 232 15.20 -2.00 -16.26
CA ASP A 232 15.17 -2.93 -17.36
C ASP A 232 15.67 -2.14 -18.59
N ASP A 233 16.36 -2.83 -19.47
CA ASP A 233 17.16 -2.38 -20.62
C ASP A 233 17.20 -0.90 -21.05
N ALA A 234 18.25 -0.23 -20.59
CA ALA A 234 18.75 1.02 -21.18
C ALA A 234 19.12 0.90 -22.70
N TYR A 235 19.10 -0.29 -23.31
CA TYR A 235 19.52 -0.56 -24.69
C TYR A 235 18.62 -1.50 -25.51
N GLY A 236 17.38 -1.78 -25.09
CA GLY A 236 16.35 -2.36 -25.97
C GLY A 236 16.43 -3.87 -26.26
N SER A 237 17.06 -4.67 -25.40
CA SER A 237 17.09 -6.14 -25.50
C SER A 237 16.30 -6.92 -24.44
N GLY A 238 15.80 -6.29 -23.36
CA GLY A 238 14.80 -6.84 -22.43
C GLY A 238 15.27 -7.91 -21.45
N PHE A 239 16.58 -8.00 -21.15
CA PHE A 239 17.14 -9.03 -20.24
C PHE A 239 17.97 -8.41 -19.12
N PHE A 240 17.32 -8.01 -18.01
CA PHE A 240 18.02 -7.54 -16.81
C PHE A 240 18.08 -8.65 -15.77
N LEU A 241 19.30 -9.14 -15.58
CA LEU A 241 19.65 -10.16 -14.61
C LEU A 241 20.03 -9.47 -13.29
N TYR A 242 19.64 -10.06 -12.17
CA TYR A 242 19.89 -9.52 -10.84
C TYR A 242 20.68 -10.54 -10.03
N TRP A 243 21.73 -10.09 -9.35
CA TRP A 243 22.54 -10.94 -8.51
C TRP A 243 21.76 -11.46 -7.30
N THR A 244 21.94 -12.74 -6.98
CA THR A 244 21.49 -13.31 -5.70
C THR A 244 22.68 -13.57 -4.78
N GLY A 245 22.41 -13.83 -3.50
CA GLY A 245 23.43 -14.23 -2.54
C GLY A 245 23.84 -15.70 -2.61
N LYS A 246 23.44 -16.47 -3.63
CA LYS A 246 23.78 -17.89 -3.75
C LYS A 246 24.99 -18.11 -4.65
N ALA A 247 25.95 -18.86 -4.12
CA ALA A 247 27.19 -19.24 -4.78
C ALA A 247 27.42 -20.76 -4.64
N CYS A 248 27.92 -21.42 -5.68
CA CYS A 248 28.29 -22.85 -5.67
C CYS A 248 29.62 -23.10 -6.37
N GLY A 249 30.32 -24.18 -6.07
CA GLY A 249 31.47 -24.63 -6.87
C GLY A 249 32.63 -25.19 -6.04
N ASP A 250 33.60 -25.78 -6.73
CA ASP A 250 34.79 -26.39 -6.14
C ASP A 250 36.05 -25.90 -6.86
N GLY A 251 37.08 -25.50 -6.11
CA GLY A 251 38.35 -25.05 -6.70
C GLY A 251 38.24 -23.74 -7.47
N ASP A 252 38.67 -23.75 -8.74
CA ASP A 252 38.61 -22.58 -9.64
C ASP A 252 37.24 -22.44 -10.36
N ASP A 253 36.37 -23.46 -10.32
CA ASP A 253 35.03 -23.46 -10.93
C ASP A 253 33.97 -23.06 -9.91
N GLN A 254 33.79 -21.75 -9.74
CA GLN A 254 32.76 -21.18 -8.87
C GLN A 254 31.69 -20.52 -9.74
N ASP A 255 30.43 -20.63 -9.34
CA ASP A 255 29.27 -20.07 -10.01
C ASP A 255 28.46 -19.24 -9.02
N VAL A 256 27.88 -18.15 -9.50
CA VAL A 256 26.95 -17.31 -8.73
C VAL A 256 25.61 -17.26 -9.44
N ARG A 257 24.55 -17.18 -8.65
CA ARG A 257 23.17 -17.21 -9.16
C ARG A 257 22.68 -15.83 -9.56
N ILE A 258 21.92 -15.81 -10.64
CA ILE A 258 21.19 -14.64 -11.13
C ILE A 258 19.72 -14.96 -11.39
N ILE A 259 18.88 -13.94 -11.29
CA ILE A 259 17.45 -14.02 -11.61
C ILE A 259 17.12 -12.98 -12.67
N SER A 260 16.41 -13.41 -13.71
CA SER A 260 15.74 -12.51 -14.65
C SER A 260 14.46 -11.96 -14.02
N LEU A 261 14.29 -10.65 -13.94
CA LEU A 261 13.02 -10.06 -13.46
C LEU A 261 11.91 -10.05 -14.52
N TYR A 262 12.19 -10.47 -15.75
CA TYR A 262 11.18 -10.62 -16.79
C TYR A 262 10.17 -11.72 -16.43
N ASP A 263 10.67 -12.90 -16.11
CA ASP A 263 9.88 -14.11 -15.85
C ASP A 263 10.35 -14.86 -14.60
N GLY A 264 11.28 -14.33 -13.83
CA GLY A 264 11.80 -15.01 -12.66
C GLY A 264 12.65 -16.24 -13.00
N ALA A 265 13.09 -16.40 -14.25
CA ALA A 265 13.95 -17.50 -14.64
C ALA A 265 15.28 -17.43 -13.87
N VAL A 266 15.71 -18.59 -13.39
CA VAL A 266 16.98 -18.76 -12.71
C VAL A 266 18.04 -19.14 -13.73
N GLU A 267 19.12 -18.37 -13.77
CA GLU A 267 20.31 -18.70 -14.56
C GLU A 267 21.53 -18.84 -13.64
N TRP A 268 22.55 -19.55 -14.10
CA TRP A 268 23.85 -19.64 -13.43
C TRP A 268 24.86 -18.82 -14.22
N TYR A 269 25.74 -18.11 -13.51
CA TYR A 269 26.82 -17.34 -14.11
C TYR A 269 28.17 -17.85 -13.58
N TYR A 270 29.06 -18.22 -14.51
CA TYR A 270 30.42 -18.66 -14.19
C TYR A 270 31.24 -17.52 -13.59
N TYR A 271 31.83 -17.79 -12.43
CA TYR A 271 32.66 -16.90 -11.64
C TYR A 271 34.09 -17.46 -11.55
N LEU A 272 34.94 -17.14 -12.52
CA LEU A 272 36.37 -17.48 -12.44
C LEU A 272 37.08 -16.47 -11.53
N MET A 273 37.63 -16.94 -10.39
CA MET A 273 38.36 -16.12 -9.42
C MET A 273 39.73 -15.60 -9.91
N LYS A 274 40.20 -16.05 -11.07
CA LYS A 274 41.48 -15.61 -11.65
C LYS A 274 41.20 -14.90 -12.95
N ASP A 275 41.39 -13.58 -12.92
CA ASP A 275 41.78 -12.77 -14.06
C ASP A 275 41.10 -13.13 -15.39
N TRP A 276 39.91 -12.56 -15.62
CA TRP A 276 39.51 -11.87 -16.85
C TRP A 276 38.01 -12.01 -17.19
N TYR A 277 37.38 -10.83 -17.31
CA TYR A 277 36.32 -10.55 -18.26
C TYR A 277 36.76 -10.96 -19.66
N HIS A 278 36.08 -11.88 -20.32
CA HIS A 278 36.21 -12.01 -21.78
C HIS A 278 34.95 -12.48 -22.52
N TRP A 279 33.77 -12.47 -21.87
CA TRP A 279 32.52 -12.75 -22.57
C TRP A 279 31.46 -11.66 -22.54
N TYR A 280 31.79 -10.45 -22.10
CA TYR A 280 31.17 -9.18 -22.54
C TYR A 280 32.23 -8.08 -22.40
N PRO A 281 32.46 -7.22 -23.41
CA PRO A 281 33.47 -6.17 -23.31
C PRO A 281 33.08 -5.20 -22.19
N ASP A 282 34.08 -4.53 -21.62
CA ASP A 282 34.05 -3.42 -20.63
C ASP A 282 33.05 -2.30 -20.97
N SER A 283 31.78 -2.66 -20.98
CA SER A 283 30.63 -1.81 -21.21
C SER A 283 29.68 -2.15 -20.08
N ALA A 284 29.11 -1.13 -19.45
CA ALA A 284 28.13 -1.25 -18.38
C ALA A 284 26.80 -1.90 -18.84
N ASP A 285 26.80 -2.56 -20.00
CA ASP A 285 25.63 -2.89 -20.81
C ASP A 285 25.27 -4.39 -20.73
N GLY A 286 26.02 -5.20 -19.97
CA GLY A 286 25.76 -6.64 -19.80
C GLY A 286 26.00 -7.25 -18.41
N ALA A 287 26.43 -6.45 -17.42
CA ALA A 287 26.61 -6.96 -16.05
C ALA A 287 25.27 -7.00 -15.27
N PRO A 288 25.02 -8.01 -14.42
CA PRO A 288 23.81 -8.07 -13.62
C PRO A 288 23.71 -6.91 -12.61
N VAL A 289 22.47 -6.52 -12.32
CA VAL A 289 22.13 -5.41 -11.43
C VAL A 289 22.18 -5.83 -9.96
N VAL A 290 22.59 -4.89 -9.11
CA VAL A 290 22.66 -5.06 -7.67
C VAL A 290 21.44 -4.47 -6.98
N VAL A 291 20.80 -5.25 -6.14
CA VAL A 291 19.88 -4.77 -5.11
C VAL A 291 20.25 -5.45 -3.79
N CYS A 292 20.06 -4.76 -2.67
CA CYS A 292 20.49 -5.22 -1.36
C CYS A 292 19.31 -5.58 -0.48
N VAL A 293 19.53 -6.48 0.46
CA VAL A 293 18.59 -6.80 1.55
C VAL A 293 19.12 -6.26 2.89
N PRO A 294 18.25 -6.00 3.88
CA PRO A 294 18.63 -5.45 5.18
C PRO A 294 19.65 -6.27 5.98
#